data_AF-A0A0F9IHA2-F1
#
_entry.id   AF-A0A0F9IHA2-F1
#
_cell.length_a   1.000
_cell.length_b   1.000
_cell.length_c   1.000
_cell.angle_alpha   90.00
_cell.angle_beta   90.00
_cell.angle_gamma   90.00
#
_symmetry.space_group_name_H-M   'P 1'
#
loop_
_entity.id
_entity.type
_entity.pdbx_description
1 polymer ?
#
loop_
_entity_poly.entity_id
_entity_poly.type
_entity_poly.pdbx_seq_one_letter_code
_entity_poly.pdbx_strand_id
1 'polypeptide(L)' 'MAEYILYTVKIIKENLLYSMENRRFGRQWWGKCQVRKDHKCVLTRALIKKGEQAYRPITNKGNRYERISAAFFEANSDSE' A
#
# COMPACT_ATOMS: atom_id res chain seq x y z
N MET A 1 6.18 22.05 1.01
CA MET A 1 5.67 21.42 2.25
C MET A 1 5.55 19.94 2.00
N ALA A 2 6.60 19.16 2.30
CA ALA A 2 6.52 17.71 2.28
C ALA A 2 5.80 17.31 3.57
N GLU A 3 4.52 16.94 3.45
CA GLU A 3 3.82 16.27 4.55
C GLU A 3 4.62 15.02 4.88
N TYR A 4 5.33 15.03 6.01
CA TYR A 4 5.88 13.82 6.62
C TYR A 4 4.68 12.98 7.03
N ILE A 5 4.20 12.16 6.10
CA ILE A 5 3.20 11.15 6.41
C ILE A 5 3.92 10.17 7.33
N LEU A 6 3.72 10.32 8.64
CA LEU A 6 4.08 9.32 9.64
C LEU A 6 3.28 8.04 9.30
N TYR A 7 3.92 7.12 8.61
CA TYR A 7 3.43 5.76 8.43
C TYR A 7 4.40 4.79 9.08
N THR A 8 3.86 3.72 9.64
CA THR A 8 4.64 2.59 10.12
C THR A 8 4.27 1.38 9.29
N VAL A 9 5.24 0.80 8.60
CA VAL A 9 5.06 -0.43 7.81
C VAL A 9 5.67 -1.58 8.60
N LYS A 10 4.93 -2.69 8.70
CA LYS A 10 5.41 -3.96 9.24
C LYS A 10 5.13 -5.07 8.25
N ILE A 11 6.11 -5.92 8.01
CA ILE A 11 5.97 -7.12 7.19
C ILE A 11 5.20 -8.16 8.02
N ILE A 12 4.01 -8.57 7.58
CA ILE A 12 3.32 -9.72 8.19
C ILE A 12 3.74 -11.00 7.48
N LYS A 13 3.74 -10.95 6.14
CA LYS A 13 4.26 -12.01 5.28
C LYS A 13 4.93 -11.36 4.09
N GLU A 14 6.22 -11.59 3.98
CA GLU A 14 7.06 -10.99 2.95
C GLU A 14 6.44 -11.12 1.55
N ASN A 15 6.44 -10.03 0.80
CA ASN A 15 5.91 -9.97 -0.57
C ASN A 15 4.45 -10.41 -0.74
N LEU A 16 3.66 -10.51 0.33
CA LEU A 16 2.27 -10.92 0.28
C LEU A 16 1.35 -10.01 1.10
N LEU A 17 1.77 -9.67 2.32
CA LEU A 17 0.93 -8.99 3.30
C LEU A 17 1.74 -8.04 4.17
N TYR A 18 1.34 -6.77 4.15
CA TYR A 18 1.92 -5.71 4.96
C TYR A 18 0.86 -5.14 5.92
N SER A 19 1.26 -4.86 7.15
CA SER A 19 0.51 -4.00 8.05
C SER A 19 1.04 -2.59 7.90
N MET A 20 0.18 -1.63 7.60
CA MET A 20 0.54 -0.22 7.56
C MET A 20 -0.38 0.54 8.50
N GLU A 21 0.23 1.33 9.38
CA GLU A 21 -0.49 2.33 10.17
C GLU A 21 -0.22 3.71 9.60
N ASN A 22 -1.28 4.47 9.35
CA ASN A 22 -1.20 5.80 8.78
C ASN A 22 -2.32 6.66 9.36
N ARG A 23 -2.07 7.95 9.61
CA ARG A 23 -3.07 8.89 10.14
C ARG A 23 -4.38 8.91 9.35
N ARG A 24 -4.35 8.69 8.02
CA ARG A 24 -5.53 8.68 7.15
C ARG A 24 -6.33 7.37 7.21
N PHE A 25 -5.66 6.24 7.39
CA PHE A 25 -6.27 4.91 7.24
C PHE A 25 -6.38 4.14 8.57
N GLY A 26 -5.77 4.66 9.63
CA GLY A 26 -5.50 3.89 10.85
C GLY A 26 -4.56 2.72 10.56
N ARG A 27 -4.62 1.71 11.43
CA ARG A 27 -3.92 0.44 11.22
C ARG A 27 -4.69 -0.44 10.23
N GLN A 28 -4.06 -0.78 9.12
CA GLN A 28 -4.68 -1.51 8.03
C GLN A 28 -3.75 -2.54 7.41
N TRP A 29 -4.31 -3.66 6.97
CA TRP A 29 -3.55 -4.66 6.21
C TRP A 29 -3.70 -4.47 4.72
N TRP A 30 -2.60 -4.66 4.01
CA TRP A 30 -2.44 -4.45 2.58
C TRP A 30 -1.95 -5.75 1.94
N GLY A 31 -2.85 -6.39 1.19
CA GLY A 31 -2.58 -7.66 0.52
C GLY A 31 -2.20 -7.46 -0.93
N LYS A 32 -1.22 -8.22 -1.40
CA LYS A 32 -0.79 -8.22 -2.81
C LYS A 32 -1.95 -8.59 -3.74
N CYS A 33 -2.04 -7.89 -4.87
CA CYS A 33 -3.00 -8.15 -5.91
C CYS A 33 -2.48 -7.67 -7.28
N GLN A 34 -2.94 -8.32 -8.34
CA GLN A 34 -2.73 -7.83 -9.69
C GLN A 34 -3.81 -6.81 -10.06
N VAL A 35 -3.41 -5.64 -10.55
CA VAL A 35 -4.36 -4.60 -10.96
C VAL A 35 -4.95 -4.90 -12.35
N ARG A 36 -6.28 -4.75 -12.46
CA ARG A 36 -7.04 -5.05 -13.70
C ARG A 36 -7.28 -3.82 -14.59
N LYS A 37 -6.98 -2.63 -14.07
CA LYS A 37 -7.06 -1.33 -14.75
C LYS A 37 -5.98 -0.42 -14.17
N ASP A 38 -5.75 0.73 -14.78
CA ASP A 38 -4.80 1.70 -14.25
C ASP A 38 -5.30 2.29 -12.92
N HIS A 39 -4.37 2.46 -11.99
CA HIS A 39 -4.60 3.05 -10.68
C HIS A 39 -3.52 4.08 -10.37
N LYS A 40 -3.76 4.91 -9.36
CA LYS A 40 -2.73 5.75 -8.75
C LYS A 40 -2.46 5.27 -7.34
N CYS A 41 -1.19 5.22 -6.97
CA CYS A 41 -0.78 4.94 -5.61
C CYS A 41 -1.34 6.02 -4.68
N VAL A 42 -2.05 5.63 -3.62
CA VAL A 42 -2.72 6.61 -2.74
C VAL A 42 -1.75 7.40 -1.87
N LEU A 43 -0.51 6.92 -1.71
CA LEU A 43 0.54 7.58 -0.92
C LEU A 43 1.47 8.42 -1.80
N THR A 44 2.04 7.81 -2.85
CA THR A 44 3.05 8.47 -3.70
C THR A 44 2.46 9.16 -4.92
N ARG A 45 1.17 8.94 -5.22
CA ARG A 45 0.47 9.35 -6.47
C ARG A 45 1.08 8.79 -7.76
N ALA A 46 2.08 7.91 -7.66
CA ALA A 46 2.68 7.22 -8.79
C ALA A 46 1.61 6.41 -9.55
N LEU A 47 1.75 6.36 -10.88
CA LEU A 47 0.88 5.54 -11.72
C LEU A 47 1.20 4.06 -11.52
N ILE A 48 0.16 3.23 -11.40
CA ILE A 48 0.23 1.78 -11.36
C ILE A 48 -0.55 1.28 -12.57
N LYS A 49 0.14 0.71 -13.55
CA LYS A 49 -0.48 0.30 -14.82
C LYS A 49 -1.24 -1.01 -14.68
N LYS A 50 -2.25 -1.20 -15.52
CA LYS A 50 -2.93 -2.49 -15.68
C LYS A 50 -1.93 -3.63 -15.87
N GLY A 51 -2.12 -4.72 -15.13
CA GLY A 51 -1.26 -5.91 -15.17
C GLY A 51 -0.15 -5.91 -14.13
N GLU A 52 0.20 -4.76 -13.55
CA GLU A 52 1.21 -4.65 -12.50
C GLU A 52 0.74 -5.22 -11.15
N GLN A 53 1.70 -5.43 -10.26
CA GLN A 53 1.45 -5.81 -8.88
C GLN A 53 1.26 -4.57 -8.01
N ALA A 54 0.23 -4.59 -7.17
CA ALA A 54 -0.04 -3.56 -6.19
C ALA A 54 -0.61 -4.18 -4.92
N TYR A 55 -0.77 -3.37 -3.89
CA TYR A 55 -1.35 -3.80 -2.63
C TYR A 55 -2.70 -3.14 -2.42
N ARG A 56 -3.70 -3.95 -2.05
CA ARG A 56 -5.07 -3.51 -1.76
C ARG A 56 -5.37 -3.63 -0.27
N PRO A 57 -6.20 -2.75 0.28
CA PRO A 57 -6.60 -2.85 1.67
C PRO A 57 -7.50 -4.07 1.91
N ILE A 58 -7.25 -4.80 2.98
CA ILE A 58 -8.03 -5.99 3.39
C ILE A 58 -9.06 -5.60 4.46
N THR A 59 -8.71 -4.71 5.38
CA THR A 59 -9.46 -4.53 6.64
C THR A 59 -10.46 -3.37 6.68
N ASN A 60 -10.71 -2.61 5.61
CA ASN A 60 -11.80 -1.59 5.61
C ASN A 60 -12.77 -1.70 4.42
N LYS A 61 -14.07 -1.60 4.73
CA LYS A 61 -15.18 -1.69 3.77
C LYS A 61 -15.22 -0.52 2.77
N GLY A 62 -14.64 0.65 3.08
CA GLY A 62 -14.67 1.85 2.24
C GLY A 62 -13.55 2.01 1.20
N ASN A 63 -12.36 1.45 1.45
CA ASN A 63 -11.15 1.78 0.69
C ASN A 63 -10.73 0.73 -0.34
N ARG A 64 -11.59 -0.24 -0.69
CA ARG A 64 -11.25 -1.39 -1.55
C ARG A 64 -10.64 -1.03 -2.92
N TYR A 65 -10.84 0.19 -3.40
CA TYR A 65 -10.30 0.68 -4.67
C TYR A 65 -8.93 1.34 -4.55
N GLU A 66 -8.48 1.63 -3.33
CA GLU A 66 -7.16 2.20 -3.08
C GLU A 66 -6.08 1.17 -3.42
N ARG A 67 -5.00 1.65 -4.01
CA ARG A 67 -3.82 0.85 -4.35
C ARG A 67 -2.59 1.55 -3.80
N ILE A 68 -1.67 0.75 -3.28
CA ILE A 68 -0.31 1.19 -2.96
C ILE A 68 0.64 0.42 -3.87
N SER A 69 1.60 1.12 -4.46
CA SER A 69 2.59 0.54 -5.37
C SER A 69 3.51 -0.43 -4.63
N ALA A 70 4.00 -1.46 -5.31
CA ALA A 70 4.96 -2.39 -4.70
C ALA A 70 6.25 -1.70 -4.27
N ALA A 71 6.76 -0.79 -5.13
CA ALA A 71 7.92 0.03 -4.84
C ALA A 71 7.81 0.86 -3.54
N PHE A 72 6.58 1.21 -3.09
CA PHE A 72 6.42 1.90 -1.82
C PHE A 72 6.72 0.96 -0.64
N PHE A 73 6.19 -0.25 -0.66
CA PHE A 73 6.45 -1.21 0.41
C PHE A 73 7.90 -1.67 0.40
N GLU A 74 8.47 -1.97 -0.77
CA GLU A 74 9.89 -2.37 -0.90
C GLU A 74 10.85 -1.29 -0.38
N ALA A 75 10.54 0.00 -0.59
CA ALA A 75 11.38 1.09 -0.12
C ALA A 75 11.20 1.44 1.37
N ASN A 76 10.15 0.94 2.03
CA ASN A 76 9.77 1.36 3.40
C ASN A 76 9.51 0.19 4.36
N SER A 77 9.66 -1.04 3.91
CA SER A 77 9.66 -2.20 4.77
C SER A 77 11.11 -2.43 5.21
N ASP A 78 11.44 -2.01 6.43
CA ASP A 78 12.66 -2.47 7.07
C ASP A 78 12.52 -3.97 7.31
N SER A 79 13.38 -4.74 6.65
CA SER A 79 13.63 -6.14 7.01
C SER A 79 14.43 -6.12 8.31
N GLU A 80 13.77 -6.29 9.44
CA GLU A 80 14.46 -6.72 10.68
C GLU A 80 15.11 -8.09 10.47
#